data_AF-A0A356Z6B5-F1
#
_entry.id   AF-A0A356Z6B5-F1
#
_cell.length_a   1.000
_cell.length_b   1.000
_cell.length_c   1.000
_cell.angle_alpha   90.00
_cell.angle_beta   90.00
_cell.angle_gamma   90.00
#
_symmetry.space_group_name_H-M   'P 1'
#
loop_
_entity.id
_entity.type
_entity.pdbx_description
1 polymer ?
#
loop_
_entity_poly.entity_id
_entity_poly.type
_entity_poly.pdbx_seq_one_letter_code
_entity_poly.pdbx_strand_id
1 'polypeptide(L)'
;MATIAELLRARNHIAVWEQEHGREATPDDLMVILYNQQTEEARKKRESKKRMKKKQVKKKEYLTKRDKEYLIVMAACTQGLQNIIDEWQEHDQNPFLLRCLRTSETWLYKAMEWMTKDLPEREKMNLLRTAAYNEVGIIEYSVKRAKEA
;
A
#
# COMPACT_ATOMS: atom_id res chain seq x y z
N MET A 1 -4.88 -13.57 -19.38
CA MET A 1 -3.60 -13.46 -18.65
C MET A 1 -3.82 -12.53 -17.47
N ALA A 2 -3.42 -12.93 -16.27
CA ALA A 2 -3.61 -12.12 -15.07
C ALA A 2 -2.81 -10.82 -15.17
N THR A 3 -3.41 -9.70 -14.76
CA THR A 3 -2.72 -8.41 -14.69
C THR A 3 -1.78 -8.39 -13.47
N ILE A 4 -0.72 -7.57 -13.53
CA ILE A 4 0.18 -7.38 -12.39
C ILE A 4 -0.56 -6.91 -11.12
N ALA A 5 -1.64 -6.14 -11.30
CA ALA A 5 -2.49 -5.69 -10.19
C ALA A 5 -3.23 -6.84 -9.52
N GLU A 6 -3.75 -7.79 -10.30
CA GLU A 6 -4.41 -8.99 -9.76
C GLU A 6 -3.41 -9.86 -9.01
N LEU A 7 -2.24 -10.11 -9.58
CA LEU A 7 -1.18 -10.90 -8.94
C LEU A 7 -0.69 -10.26 -7.64
N LEU A 8 -0.43 -8.95 -7.62
CA LEU A 8 0.04 -8.26 -6.43
C LEU A 8 -1.01 -8.22 -5.30
N ARG A 9 -2.29 -8.10 -5.64
CA ARG A 9 -3.37 -8.22 -4.65
C ARG A 9 -3.46 -9.64 -4.11
N ALA A 10 -3.18 -10.63 -4.95
CA ALA A 10 -3.23 -12.06 -4.61
C ALA A 10 -1.98 -12.61 -3.95
N ARG A 11 -0.89 -11.82 -3.90
CA ARG A 11 0.45 -12.32 -3.57
C ARG A 11 0.53 -13.22 -2.33
N ASN A 12 -0.20 -12.85 -1.27
CA ASN A 12 -0.21 -13.64 -0.03
C ASN A 12 -0.99 -14.95 -0.19
N HIS A 13 -2.09 -14.93 -0.95
CA HIS A 13 -2.86 -16.14 -1.25
C HIS A 13 -2.07 -17.09 -2.15
N ILE A 14 -1.33 -16.55 -3.11
CA ILE A 14 -0.41 -17.33 -3.96
C ILE A 14 0.68 -17.97 -3.09
N ALA A 15 1.38 -17.18 -2.27
CA ALA A 15 2.46 -17.68 -1.42
C ALA A 15 1.99 -18.78 -0.45
N VAL A 16 0.82 -18.62 0.18
CA VAL A 16 0.23 -19.65 1.06
C VAL A 16 -0.07 -20.91 0.26
N TRP A 17 -0.69 -20.77 -0.91
CA TRP A 17 -1.02 -21.90 -1.77
C TRP A 17 0.23 -22.67 -2.21
N GLU A 18 1.29 -21.98 -2.64
CA GLU A 18 2.55 -22.60 -3.06
C GLU A 18 3.23 -23.35 -1.92
N GLN A 19 3.19 -22.78 -0.71
CA GLN A 19 3.70 -23.44 0.49
C GLN A 19 2.92 -24.72 0.83
N GLU A 20 1.59 -24.70 0.69
CA GLU A 20 0.73 -25.87 0.94
C GLU A 20 0.93 -26.99 -0.10
N HIS A 21 1.23 -26.63 -1.35
CA HIS A 21 1.34 -27.58 -2.46
C HIS A 21 2.80 -27.98 -2.78
N GLY A 22 3.78 -27.32 -2.19
CA GLY A 22 5.21 -27.62 -2.37
C GLY A 22 5.72 -27.36 -3.79
N ARG A 23 5.02 -26.53 -4.57
CA ARG A 23 5.39 -26.17 -5.95
C ARG A 23 4.91 -24.77 -6.31
N GLU A 24 5.53 -24.18 -7.32
CA GLU A 24 5.08 -22.93 -7.93
C GLU A 24 3.67 -23.08 -8.53
N ALA A 25 2.88 -22.01 -8.43
CA ALA A 25 1.52 -21.97 -8.97
C ALA A 25 1.55 -21.93 -10.50
N THR A 26 0.83 -22.84 -11.15
CA THR A 26 0.67 -22.82 -12.61
C THR A 26 -0.34 -21.74 -13.02
N PRO A 27 -0.42 -21.36 -14.31
CA PRO A 27 -1.44 -20.44 -14.79
C PRO A 27 -2.87 -20.86 -14.40
N ASP A 28 -3.19 -22.16 -14.40
CA ASP A 28 -4.52 -22.65 -14.04
C ASP A 28 -4.78 -22.52 -12.54
N ASP A 29 -3.79 -22.80 -11.69
CA ASP A 29 -3.89 -22.59 -10.24
C ASP A 29 -4.12 -21.11 -9.92
N LEU A 30 -3.38 -20.21 -10.60
CA LEU A 30 -3.54 -18.77 -10.45
C LEU A 30 -4.95 -18.32 -10.81
N MET A 31 -5.57 -18.87 -11.86
CA MET A 31 -6.95 -18.53 -12.22
C MET A 31 -7.93 -18.84 -11.08
N VAL A 32 -7.77 -19.98 -10.41
CA VAL A 32 -8.60 -20.37 -9.26
C VAL A 32 -8.36 -19.45 -8.07
N ILE A 33 -7.10 -19.16 -7.74
CA ILE A 33 -6.72 -18.28 -6.63
C ILE A 33 -7.30 -16.87 -6.85
N LEU A 34 -7.15 -16.32 -8.05
CA LEU A 34 -7.63 -14.99 -8.40
C LEU A 34 -9.16 -14.91 -8.35
N TYR A 35 -9.87 -15.94 -8.83
CA TYR A 35 -11.32 -15.99 -8.74
C TYR A 35 -11.80 -15.98 -7.28
N ASN A 36 -11.19 -16.80 -6.42
CA ASN A 36 -11.51 -16.86 -5.00
C ASN A 36 -11.23 -15.52 -4.30
N GLN A 37 -10.14 -14.84 -4.65
CA GLN A 37 -9.89 -13.51 -4.13
C GLN A 37 -10.93 -12.49 -4.58
N GLN A 38 -11.28 -12.45 -5.86
CA GLN A 38 -12.23 -11.48 -6.40
C GLN A 38 -13.61 -11.63 -5.73
N THR A 39 -14.05 -12.86 -5.51
CA THR A 39 -15.31 -13.14 -4.81
C THR A 39 -15.28 -12.67 -3.35
N GLU A 40 -14.17 -12.89 -2.64
CA GLU A 40 -13.97 -12.39 -1.27
C GLU A 40 -13.93 -10.86 -1.19
N GLU A 41 -13.22 -10.20 -2.11
CA GLU A 41 -13.17 -8.74 -2.21
C GLU A 41 -14.56 -8.14 -2.49
N ALA A 42 -15.31 -8.75 -3.41
CA ALA A 42 -16.67 -8.33 -3.73
C ALA A 42 -17.59 -8.44 -2.51
N ARG A 43 -17.47 -9.52 -1.73
CA ARG A 43 -18.23 -9.71 -0.48
C ARG A 43 -17.87 -8.63 0.54
N LYS A 44 -16.58 -8.42 0.82
CA LYS A 44 -16.09 -7.38 1.75
C LYS A 44 -16.55 -5.98 1.33
N LYS A 45 -16.52 -5.66 0.04
CA LYS A 45 -16.97 -4.36 -0.51
C LYS A 45 -18.48 -4.16 -0.34
N ARG A 46 -19.29 -5.20 -0.47
CA ARG A 46 -20.75 -5.13 -0.20
C ARG A 46 -21.02 -4.87 1.29
N GLU A 47 -20.28 -5.54 2.17
CA GLU A 47 -20.41 -5.35 3.62
C GLU A 47 -19.96 -3.96 4.08
N SER A 48 -18.85 -3.43 3.54
CA SER A 48 -18.35 -2.10 3.90
C SER A 48 -19.32 -1.00 3.48
N LYS A 49 -19.93 -1.11 2.28
CA LYS A 49 -20.99 -0.19 1.83
C LYS A 49 -22.21 -0.18 2.76
N LYS A 50 -22.63 -1.35 3.27
CA LYS A 50 -23.73 -1.45 4.25
C LYS A 50 -23.38 -0.76 5.57
N ARG A 51 -22.11 -0.85 6.02
CA ARG A 51 -21.62 -0.21 7.25
C ARG A 51 -21.48 1.32 7.12
N MET A 52 -21.01 1.82 5.98
CA MET A 52 -20.84 3.27 5.75
C MET A 52 -22.16 4.05 5.79
N LYS A 53 -23.25 3.49 5.26
CA LYS A 53 -24.57 4.14 5.29
C LYS A 53 -25.11 4.43 6.71
N LYS A 54 -24.51 3.84 7.75
CA LYS A 54 -24.99 3.93 9.14
C LYS A 54 -24.15 4.84 10.06
N LYS A 55 -23.01 5.38 9.62
CA LYS A 55 -22.13 6.19 10.48
C LYS A 55 -22.14 7.66 10.08
N GLN A 56 -22.59 8.53 10.98
CA GLN A 56 -22.24 9.95 10.93
C GLN A 56 -20.76 10.13 11.25
N VAL A 57 -20.07 10.94 10.45
CA VAL A 57 -18.66 11.28 10.66
C VAL A 57 -18.59 12.31 11.79
N LYS A 58 -18.34 11.85 13.02
CA LYS A 58 -18.01 12.75 14.13
C LYS A 58 -16.62 13.34 13.90
N LYS A 59 -16.44 14.63 14.20
CA LYS A 59 -15.12 15.26 14.30
C LYS A 59 -14.31 14.49 15.35
N LYS A 60 -13.12 14.01 14.97
CA LYS A 60 -12.21 13.31 15.88
C LYS A 60 -11.08 14.26 16.22
N GLU A 61 -10.97 14.62 17.49
CA GLU A 61 -9.86 15.43 18.01
C GLU A 61 -8.60 14.59 18.30
N TYR A 62 -8.68 13.26 18.13
CA TYR A 62 -7.60 12.32 18.33
C TYR A 62 -7.64 11.16 17.32
N LEU A 63 -6.48 10.58 17.04
CA LEU A 63 -6.35 9.35 16.24
C LEU A 63 -6.36 8.12 17.14
N THR A 64 -7.01 7.05 16.68
CA THR A 64 -6.88 5.74 17.33
C THR A 64 -5.46 5.19 17.12
N LYS A 65 -5.00 4.26 17.99
CA LYS A 65 -3.68 3.61 17.83
C LYS A 65 -3.48 3.06 16.41
N ARG A 66 -4.51 2.41 15.86
CA ARG A 66 -4.51 1.87 14.50
C ARG A 66 -4.40 2.96 13.43
N ASP A 67 -5.14 4.06 13.58
CA ASP A 67 -5.07 5.16 12.61
C ASP A 67 -3.66 5.82 12.63
N LYS A 68 -3.03 5.90 13.82
CA LYS A 68 -1.63 6.36 13.96
C LYS A 68 -0.65 5.42 13.24
N GLU A 69 -0.77 4.11 13.45
CA GLU A 69 0.05 3.10 12.75
C GLU A 69 -0.10 3.19 11.22
N TYR A 70 -1.33 3.34 10.71
CA TYR A 70 -1.55 3.50 9.28
C TYR A 70 -0.99 4.79 8.70
N LEU A 71 -1.05 5.90 9.46
CA LEU A 71 -0.42 7.15 9.05
C LEU A 71 1.10 7.03 8.96
N ILE A 72 1.72 6.32 9.91
CA ILE A 72 3.16 6.05 9.88
C ILE A 72 3.53 5.23 8.63
N VAL A 73 2.76 4.17 8.33
CA VAL A 73 2.98 3.36 7.12
C VAL A 73 2.84 4.22 5.85
N MET A 74 1.81 5.07 5.76
CA MET A 74 1.65 5.95 4.60
C MET A 74 2.78 6.95 4.45
N ALA A 75 3.27 7.53 5.55
CA ALA A 75 4.41 8.46 5.55
C ALA A 75 5.70 7.78 5.04
N ALA A 76 5.95 6.56 5.48
CA ALA A 76 7.08 5.79 5.00
C ALA A 76 6.91 5.32 3.54
N CYS A 77 5.69 5.01 3.09
CA CYS A 77 5.41 4.76 1.68
C CYS A 77 5.68 6.00 0.82
N THR A 78 5.32 7.20 1.27
CA THR A 78 5.63 8.44 0.54
C THR A 78 7.14 8.66 0.46
N GLN A 79 7.90 8.41 1.54
CA GLN A 79 9.36 8.49 1.49
C GLN A 79 9.96 7.50 0.48
N GLY A 80 9.50 6.25 0.47
CA GLY A 80 9.96 5.25 -0.49
C GLY A 80 9.64 5.62 -1.94
N LEU A 81 8.45 6.18 -2.20
CA LEU A 81 8.08 6.68 -3.53
C LEU A 81 8.96 7.86 -3.96
N GLN A 82 9.22 8.80 -3.06
CA GLN A 82 10.07 9.96 -3.33
C GLN A 82 11.49 9.52 -3.72
N ASN A 83 12.09 8.58 -2.98
CA ASN A 83 13.41 8.04 -3.31
C ASN A 83 13.44 7.42 -4.73
N ILE A 84 12.42 6.63 -5.10
CA ILE A 84 12.32 6.05 -6.45
C ILE A 84 12.17 7.15 -7.52
N ILE A 85 11.36 8.17 -7.25
CA ILE A 85 11.15 9.29 -8.18
C ILE A 85 12.46 10.03 -8.42
N ASP A 86 13.22 10.32 -7.35
CA ASP A 86 14.49 11.05 -7.42
C ASP A 86 15.53 10.27 -8.21
N GLU A 87 15.76 9.00 -7.87
CA GLU A 87 16.69 8.11 -8.60
C GLU A 87 16.31 7.98 -10.09
N TRP A 88 15.02 7.81 -10.39
CA TRP A 88 14.58 7.64 -11.78
C TRP A 88 14.64 8.94 -12.58
N GLN A 89 14.47 10.08 -11.92
CA GLN A 89 14.63 11.38 -12.56
C GLN A 89 16.10 11.67 -12.88
N GLU A 90 17.04 11.22 -12.05
CA GLU A 90 18.49 11.33 -12.32
C GLU A 90 18.95 10.45 -13.49
N HIS A 91 18.22 9.37 -13.79
CA HIS A 91 18.55 8.40 -14.84
C HIS A 91 17.68 8.51 -16.10
N ASP A 92 17.06 9.67 -16.35
CA ASP A 92 16.23 9.94 -17.55
C ASP A 92 15.14 8.89 -17.83
N GLN A 93 14.51 8.37 -16.77
CA GLN A 93 13.48 7.35 -16.91
C GLN A 93 12.23 7.88 -17.63
N ASN A 94 11.42 6.95 -18.16
CA ASN A 94 10.19 7.28 -18.89
C ASN A 94 9.29 8.28 -18.12
N PRO A 95 8.99 9.47 -18.70
CA PRO A 95 8.18 10.51 -18.04
C PRO A 95 6.78 10.07 -17.62
N PHE A 96 6.19 9.08 -18.30
CA PHE A 96 4.91 8.53 -17.94
C PHE A 96 4.97 7.82 -16.57
N LEU A 97 6.03 7.07 -16.31
CA LEU A 97 6.21 6.35 -15.05
C LEU A 97 6.38 7.32 -13.88
N LEU A 98 7.21 8.34 -14.05
CA LEU A 98 7.38 9.42 -13.07
C LEU A 98 6.05 10.11 -12.75
N ARG A 99 5.21 10.37 -13.76
CA ARG A 99 3.87 10.94 -13.56
C ARG A 99 2.96 10.02 -12.75
N CYS A 100 3.00 8.71 -13.00
CA CYS A 100 2.21 7.73 -12.24
C CYS A 100 2.62 7.68 -10.76
N LEU A 101 3.92 7.70 -10.46
CA LEU A 101 4.43 7.69 -9.09
C LEU A 101 4.05 8.97 -8.34
N ARG A 102 4.29 10.15 -8.93
CA ARG A 102 3.88 11.44 -8.35
C ARG A 102 2.37 11.54 -8.10
N THR A 103 1.57 10.97 -9.01
CA THR A 103 0.10 10.92 -8.83
C THR A 103 -0.27 10.05 -7.63
N SER A 104 0.39 8.90 -7.47
CA SER A 104 0.16 8.00 -6.33
C SER A 104 0.53 8.67 -5.01
N GLU A 105 1.68 9.35 -4.97
CA GLU A 105 2.14 10.12 -3.82
C GLU A 105 1.15 11.24 -3.44
N THR A 106 0.66 11.99 -4.43
CA THR A 106 -0.37 13.02 -4.21
C THR A 106 -1.63 12.45 -3.54
N TRP A 107 -2.07 11.25 -3.93
CA TRP A 107 -3.23 10.61 -3.30
C TRP A 107 -2.96 10.13 -1.88
N LEU A 108 -1.73 9.71 -1.57
CA LEU A 108 -1.32 9.40 -0.20
C LEU A 108 -1.35 10.67 0.67
N TYR A 109 -0.79 11.79 0.21
CA TYR A 109 -0.86 13.06 0.94
C TYR A 109 -2.29 13.50 1.21
N LYS A 110 -3.18 13.45 0.20
CA LYS A 110 -4.61 13.78 0.39
C LYS A 110 -5.29 12.89 1.42
N ALA A 111 -4.97 11.60 1.47
CA ALA A 111 -5.51 10.70 2.48
C ALA A 111 -5.03 11.09 3.89
N MET A 112 -3.74 11.37 4.05
CA MET A 112 -3.16 11.79 5.32
C MET A 112 -3.69 13.16 5.79
N GLU A 113 -3.83 14.12 4.89
CA GLU A 113 -4.45 15.42 5.16
C GLU A 113 -5.88 15.24 5.65
N TRP A 114 -6.69 14.40 4.98
CA TRP A 114 -8.06 14.15 5.41
C TRP A 114 -8.09 13.56 6.83
N MET A 115 -7.23 12.58 7.11
CA MET A 115 -7.13 11.93 8.42
C MET A 115 -6.67 12.87 9.53
N THR A 116 -5.91 13.91 9.22
CA THR A 116 -5.31 14.82 10.19
C THR A 116 -5.94 16.22 10.23
N LYS A 117 -6.92 16.51 9.37
CA LYS A 117 -7.52 17.85 9.20
C LYS A 117 -8.06 18.49 10.49
N ASP A 118 -8.68 17.68 11.36
CA ASP A 118 -9.34 18.13 12.59
C ASP A 118 -8.44 17.95 13.84
N LEU A 119 -7.20 17.50 13.66
CA LEU A 119 -6.28 17.28 14.78
C LEU A 119 -5.64 18.59 15.25
N PRO A 120 -5.45 18.76 16.57
CA PRO A 120 -4.63 19.85 17.10
C PRO A 120 -3.19 19.78 16.58
N GLU A 121 -2.56 20.95 16.43
CA GLU A 121 -1.19 21.07 15.91
C GLU A 121 -0.17 20.23 16.70
N ARG A 122 -0.34 20.18 18.03
CA ARG A 122 0.49 19.34 18.90
C ARG A 122 0.46 17.86 18.53
N GLU A 123 -0.72 17.32 18.18
CA GLU A 123 -0.84 15.91 17.78
C GLU A 123 -0.22 15.67 16.40
N LYS A 124 -0.38 16.62 15.47
CA LYS A 124 0.28 16.54 14.15
C LYS A 124 1.80 16.50 14.29
N MET A 125 2.37 17.38 15.12
CA MET A 125 3.81 17.42 15.39
C MET A 125 4.32 16.15 16.07
N ASN A 126 3.55 15.58 17.00
CA ASN A 126 3.90 14.30 17.62
C ASN A 126 3.90 13.16 16.59
N LEU A 127 2.91 13.15 15.68
CA LEU A 127 2.81 12.17 14.61
C LEU A 127 3.97 12.29 13.62
N LEU A 128 4.33 13.50 13.20
CA LEU A 128 5.49 13.76 12.34
C LEU A 128 6.79 13.24 12.96
N ARG A 129 7.04 13.55 14.24
CA ARG A 129 8.23 13.06 14.95
C ARG A 129 8.24 11.54 15.02
N THR A 130 7.10 10.92 15.33
CA THR A 130 7.00 9.46 15.39
C THR A 130 7.26 8.84 14.03
N ALA A 131 6.67 9.38 12.96
CA ALA A 131 6.87 8.90 11.60
C ALA A 131 8.34 9.00 11.15
N ALA A 132 9.05 10.07 11.54
CA ALA A 132 10.47 10.25 11.21
C ALA A 132 11.39 9.16 11.78
N TYR A 133 11.02 8.52 12.89
CA TYR A 133 11.77 7.39 13.46
C TYR A 133 11.31 6.02 12.96
N ASN A 134 10.28 5.99 12.10
CA ASN A 134 9.76 4.76 11.54
C ASN A 134 10.05 4.74 10.05
N GLU A 135 11.13 4.07 9.69
CA GLU A 135 11.25 3.55 8.34
C GLU A 135 10.26 2.38 8.25
N VAL A 136 9.42 2.36 7.20
CA VAL A 136 8.91 1.05 6.76
C VAL A 136 10.18 0.28 6.50
N GLY A 137 10.34 -0.86 7.18
CA GLY A 137 11.36 -1.84 6.82
C GLY A 137 11.15 -2.14 5.36
N ILE A 138 11.82 -1.35 4.51
CA ILE A 138 12.15 -1.74 3.16
C ILE A 138 12.90 -3.01 3.47
N ILE A 139 12.27 -4.16 3.24
CA ILE A 139 13.04 -5.35 2.98
C ILE A 139 13.97 -4.85 1.89
N GLU A 140 15.22 -4.58 2.25
CA GLU A 140 16.25 -4.11 1.34
C GLU A 140 16.38 -5.22 0.30
N TYR A 141 15.51 -5.19 -0.70
CA TYR A 141 15.71 -5.86 -1.96
C TYR A 141 16.80 -5.06 -2.64
N SER A 142 18.02 -5.20 -2.10
CA SER A 142 19.19 -5.18 -2.94
C SER A 142 18.90 -6.28 -3.96
N VAL A 143 18.51 -5.87 -5.16
CA VAL A 143 18.54 -6.76 -6.31
C VAL A 143 20.03 -7.04 -6.49
N LYS A 144 20.54 -8.04 -5.76
CA LYS A 144 21.75 -8.72 -6.15
C LYS A 144 21.40 -9.22 -7.54
N ARG A 145 21.83 -8.47 -8.56
CA ARG A 145 21.84 -8.93 -9.96
C ARG A 145 22.36 -10.35 -9.85
N ALA A 146 21.49 -11.33 -10.07
CA ALA A 146 21.92 -12.71 -10.13
C ALA A 146 23.03 -12.68 -11.17
N LYS A 147 24.25 -13.02 -10.74
CA LYS A 147 25.37 -13.18 -11.66
C LYS A 147 24.86 -14.12 -12.74
N GLU A 148 24.85 -13.63 -13.98
CA GLU A 148 24.70 -14.47 -15.16
C GLU A 148 25.67 -15.65 -14.98
N ALA A 149 25.10 -16.86 -14.94
CA ALA A 149 25.80 -18.13 -14.95
C ALA A 149 25.47 -18.81 -16.27
#